data_AF-D7RBZ9-F1
#
_entry.id   AF-D7RBZ9-F1
#
_cell.length_a   1.000
_cell.length_b   1.000
_cell.length_c   1.000
_cell.angle_alpha   90.00
_cell.angle_beta   90.00
_cell.angle_gamma   90.00
#
_symmetry.space_group_name_H-M   'P 1'
#
loop_
_entity.id
_entity.type
_entity.pdbx_description
1 polymer ?
#
loop_
_entity_poly.entity_id
_entity_poly.type
_entity_poly.pdbx_seq_one_letter_code
_entity_poly.pdbx_strand_id
1 'polypeptide(L)'
;QELLDKLEDYKKELSGLRISKAIGNSAKNSKICSVRKNIARVLTVYNQRRKMELRKKYKNKKFKPYNLRKKLTKAKRLELTPKQKVAMTL
;
A
#
# COMPACT_ATOMS: atom_id res chain seq x y z
N GLN A 1 0.35 15.38 -6.39
CA GLN A 1 0.23 16.42 -5.37
C GLN A 1 -1.12 16.36 -4.67
N GLU A 2 -2.22 16.52 -5.41
CA GLU A 2 -3.59 16.61 -4.87
C GLU A 2 -4.02 15.54 -3.84
N LEU A 3 -3.59 14.28 -3.98
CA LEU A 3 -3.94 13.21 -3.03
C LEU A 3 -3.26 13.37 -1.67
N LEU A 4 -2.05 13.91 -1.62
CA LEU A 4 -1.31 14.14 -0.38
C LEU A 4 -1.85 15.38 0.34
N ASP A 5 -2.25 16.40 -0.41
CA ASP A 5 -2.88 17.60 0.15
C ASP A 5 -4.23 17.23 0.80
N LYS A 6 -5.09 16.49 0.08
CA LYS A 6 -6.34 15.93 0.65
C LYS A 6 -6.12 15.06 1.88
N LEU A 7 -5.03 14.30 1.91
CA LEU A 7 -4.68 13.47 3.07
C LEU A 7 -4.39 14.34 4.31
N GLU A 8 -3.70 15.47 4.11
CA GLU A 8 -3.34 16.38 5.19
C GLU A 8 -4.55 17.13 5.74
N ASP A 9 -5.47 17.54 4.86
CA ASP A 9 -6.74 18.14 5.26
C ASP A 9 -7.57 17.17 6.12
N TYR A 10 -7.70 15.91 5.70
CA TYR A 10 -8.41 14.90 6.49
C TYR A 10 -7.74 14.60 7.84
N LYS A 11 -6.41 14.67 7.93
CA LYS A 11 -5.70 14.50 9.21
C LYS A 11 -5.97 15.67 10.15
N LYS A 12 -5.93 16.91 9.66
CA LYS A 12 -6.27 18.10 10.45
C LYS A 12 -7.70 18.02 10.96
N GLU A 13 -8.65 17.65 10.09
CA GLU A 13 -10.05 17.43 10.46
C GLU A 13 -10.18 16.34 11.53
N LEU A 14 -9.50 15.20 11.36
CA LEU A 14 -9.53 14.10 12.33
C LEU A 14 -8.98 14.54 13.70
N SER A 15 -7.88 15.30 13.73
CA SER A 15 -7.30 15.83 14.96
C SER A 15 -8.27 16.78 15.66
N GLY A 16 -8.91 17.69 14.93
CA GLY A 16 -9.94 18.58 15.47
C GLY A 16 -11.13 17.80 16.06
N LEU A 17 -11.60 16.76 15.37
CA LEU A 17 -12.68 15.89 15.87
C LEU A 17 -12.28 15.12 17.14
N ARG A 18 -11.02 14.70 17.26
CA ARG A 18 -10.50 14.03 18.47
C ARG A 18 -10.43 14.98 19.67
N ILE A 19 -9.99 16.22 19.46
CA ILE A 19 -9.99 17.26 20.51
C ILE A 19 -11.43 17.53 20.97
N SER A 20 -12.36 17.76 20.02
CA SER A 20 -13.78 17.96 20.34
C SER A 20 -14.37 16.80 21.14
N LYS A 21 -14.00 15.55 20.80
CA LYS A 21 -14.42 14.37 21.56
C LYS A 21 -13.84 14.36 22.97
N ALA A 22 -12.56 14.71 23.13
CA ALA A 22 -11.88 14.73 24.42
C ALA A 22 -12.49 15.77 25.40
N ILE A 23 -12.95 16.90 24.88
CA ILE A 23 -13.65 17.95 25.66
C ILE A 23 -15.05 17.49 26.12
N GLY A 24 -15.59 16.40 25.56
CA GLY A 24 -16.91 15.86 25.91
C GLY A 24 -18.06 16.33 25.00
N ASN A 25 -17.75 17.06 23.93
CA ASN A 25 -18.76 17.51 22.96
C ASN A 25 -19.22 16.34 22.08
N SER A 26 -20.40 15.77 22.38
CA SER A 26 -20.89 14.52 21.77
C SER A 26 -21.48 14.67 20.35
N ALA A 27 -21.75 15.89 19.89
CA ALA A 27 -22.55 16.14 18.69
C ALA A 27 -21.95 15.64 17.36
N LYS A 28 -20.62 15.47 17.25
CA LYS A 28 -19.92 15.20 15.96
C LYS A 28 -19.09 13.91 15.93
N ASN A 29 -19.32 13.00 16.88
CA ASN A 29 -18.53 11.77 17.05
C ASN A 29 -18.69 10.76 15.89
N SER A 30 -19.86 10.71 15.26
CA SER A 30 -20.14 9.81 14.13
C SER A 30 -19.24 10.10 12.92
N LYS A 31 -18.82 11.36 12.72
CA LYS A 31 -17.98 11.78 11.59
C LYS A 31 -16.56 11.21 11.65
N ILE A 32 -16.04 10.88 12.84
CA ILE A 32 -14.70 10.32 13.06
C ILE A 32 -14.51 9.03 12.25
N CYS A 33 -15.51 8.14 12.24
CA CYS A 33 -15.43 6.88 11.50
C CYS A 33 -15.29 7.12 9.99
N SER A 34 -16.07 8.06 9.45
CA SER A 34 -16.05 8.41 8.04
C SER A 34 -14.70 9.00 7.63
N VAL A 35 -14.20 9.99 8.37
CA VAL A 35 -12.90 10.65 8.09
C VAL A 35 -11.75 9.64 8.17
N ARG A 36 -11.75 8.74 9.16
CA ARG A 36 -10.71 7.70 9.28
C ARG A 36 -10.72 6.72 8.11
N LYS A 37 -11.91 6.34 7.63
CA LYS A 37 -12.07 5.52 6.41
C LYS A 37 -11.61 6.28 5.16
N ASN A 38 -11.88 7.58 5.06
CA ASN A 38 -11.42 8.41 3.93
C ASN A 38 -9.89 8.49 3.88
N ILE A 39 -9.22 8.71 5.02
CA ILE A 39 -7.75 8.66 5.13
C ILE A 39 -7.22 7.31 4.61
N ALA A 40 -7.82 6.20 5.06
CA ALA A 40 -7.42 4.87 4.63
C ALA A 40 -7.59 4.65 3.12
N ARG A 41 -8.69 5.14 2.53
CA ARG A 41 -8.95 5.09 1.07
C ARG A 41 -7.89 5.87 0.30
N VAL A 42 -7.60 7.11 0.71
CA VAL A 42 -6.59 7.97 0.06
C VAL A 42 -5.20 7.30 0.11
N LEU A 43 -4.78 6.81 1.28
CA LEU A 43 -3.51 6.10 1.42
C LEU A 43 -3.44 4.82 0.57
N THR A 44 -4.56 4.11 0.44
CA THR A 44 -4.64 2.91 -0.40
C THR A 44 -4.40 3.26 -1.87
N VAL A 45 -5.12 4.25 -2.40
CA VAL A 45 -4.99 4.68 -3.80
C VAL A 45 -3.58 5.23 -4.07
N TYR A 46 -3.04 6.03 -3.16
CA TYR A 46 -1.69 6.58 -3.30
C TYR A 46 -0.62 5.46 -3.35
N ASN A 47 -0.69 4.51 -2.41
CA ASN A 47 0.25 3.39 -2.39
C ASN A 47 0.11 2.46 -3.59
N GLN A 48 -1.11 2.24 -4.09
CA GLN A 48 -1.35 1.49 -5.32
C GLN A 48 -0.69 2.16 -6.52
N ARG A 49 -0.90 3.48 -6.71
CA ARG A 49 -0.28 4.26 -7.80
C ARG A 49 1.25 4.22 -7.73
N ARG A 50 1.82 4.53 -6.55
CA ARG A 50 3.27 4.48 -6.31
C ARG A 50 3.87 3.10 -6.61
N LYS A 51 3.19 2.02 -6.19
CA LYS A 51 3.63 0.64 -6.45
C LYS A 51 3.52 0.29 -7.94
N MET A 52 2.50 0.78 -8.64
CA MET A 52 2.32 0.57 -10.07
C MET A 52 3.43 1.27 -10.88
N GLU A 53 3.75 2.52 -10.57
CA GLU A 53 4.86 3.26 -11.17
C GLU A 53 6.19 2.54 -10.96
N LEU A 54 6.44 2.04 -9.75
CA LEU A 54 7.63 1.25 -9.45
C LEU A 54 7.67 -0.05 -10.28
N ARG A 55 6.53 -0.75 -10.42
CA ARG A 55 6.45 -1.94 -11.28
C ARG A 55 6.73 -1.60 -12.75
N LYS A 56 6.27 -0.46 -13.25
CA LYS A 56 6.57 0.02 -14.62
C LYS A 56 8.07 0.30 -14.78
N LYS A 57 8.69 1.01 -13.84
CA LYS A 57 10.14 1.34 -13.83
C LYS A 57 11.06 0.11 -13.83
N TYR A 58 10.64 -0.98 -13.17
CA TYR A 58 11.38 -2.25 -13.09
C TYR A 58 10.79 -3.35 -13.98
N LYS A 59 9.98 -3.00 -14.99
CA LYS A 59 9.50 -3.97 -15.98
C LYS A 59 10.70 -4.53 -16.75
N ASN A 60 10.72 -5.83 -16.98
CA ASN A 60 11.74 -6.58 -17.73
C ASN A 60 13.19 -6.55 -17.21
N LYS A 61 13.51 -5.75 -16.18
CA LYS A 61 14.81 -5.79 -15.52
C LYS A 61 15.02 -7.13 -14.82
N LYS A 62 16.21 -7.73 -15.01
CA LYS A 62 16.62 -8.98 -14.34
C LYS A 62 16.54 -8.84 -12.82
N PHE A 63 17.05 -7.73 -12.28
CA PHE A 63 17.05 -7.45 -10.85
C PHE A 63 15.92 -6.47 -10.50
N LYS A 64 15.03 -6.93 -9.61
CA LYS A 64 13.95 -6.12 -9.03
C LYS A 64 14.12 -6.08 -7.51
N PRO A 65 13.69 -4.99 -6.85
CA PRO A 65 13.61 -4.94 -5.39
C PRO A 65 12.85 -6.14 -4.84
N TYR A 66 13.31 -6.73 -3.72
CA TYR A 66 12.71 -7.92 -3.13
C TYR A 66 11.20 -7.78 -2.89
N ASN A 67 10.76 -6.58 -2.50
CA ASN A 67 9.35 -6.24 -2.24
C ASN A 67 8.44 -6.34 -3.49
N LEU A 68 9.00 -6.27 -4.70
CA LEU A 68 8.28 -6.39 -5.96
C LEU A 68 8.33 -7.79 -6.58
N ARG A 69 9.17 -8.68 -6.04
CA ARG A 69 9.27 -10.07 -6.51
C ARG A 69 7.99 -10.84 -6.14
N LYS A 70 7.73 -11.95 -6.85
CA LYS A 70 6.62 -12.84 -6.52
C LYS A 70 6.84 -13.42 -5.11
N LYS A 71 5.80 -13.43 -4.28
CA LYS A 71 5.84 -14.04 -2.95
C LYS A 71 5.62 -15.55 -3.10
N LEU A 72 6.68 -16.33 -2.91
CA LEU A 72 6.69 -17.79 -2.93
C LEU A 72 7.33 -18.30 -1.64
N THR A 73 7.13 -19.58 -1.32
CA THR A 73 7.83 -20.22 -0.19
C THR A 73 9.34 -20.21 -0.42
N LYS A 74 10.14 -20.34 0.65
CA LYS A 74 11.62 -20.38 0.53
C LYS A 74 12.06 -21.58 -0.32
N ALA A 75 11.49 -22.76 -0.09
CA ALA A 75 11.79 -23.97 -0.86
C ALA A 75 11.58 -23.75 -2.37
N LYS A 76 10.41 -23.24 -2.78
CA LYS A 76 10.12 -22.95 -4.20
C LYS A 76 11.03 -21.89 -4.84
N ARG A 77 11.64 -21.00 -4.05
CA ARG A 77 12.60 -20.00 -4.56
C ARG A 77 13.99 -20.57 -4.79
N LEU A 78 14.36 -21.63 -4.06
CA LEU A 78 15.66 -22.30 -4.14
C LEU A 78 15.68 -23.43 -5.17
N GLU A 79 14.52 -23.97 -5.50
CA GLU A 79 14.34 -25.06 -6.46
C GLU A 79 14.75 -24.70 -7.90
N LEU A 80 15.19 -25.70 -8.66
CA LEU A 80 15.47 -25.57 -10.09
C LEU A 80 14.20 -25.19 -10.88
N THR A 81 14.37 -24.45 -11.97
CA THR A 81 13.25 -24.15 -12.86
C THR A 81 12.71 -25.42 -13.52
N PRO A 82 11.41 -25.50 -13.86
CA PRO A 82 10.85 -26.70 -14.50
C PRO A 82 11.60 -27.12 -15.78
N LYS A 83 12.05 -26.14 -16.57
CA LYS A 83 12.87 -26.39 -17.77
C LYS A 83 14.20 -27.06 -17.42
N GLN A 84 14.85 -26.64 -16.33
CA GLN A 84 16.11 -27.25 -15.88
C GLN A 84 15.89 -28.67 -15.35
N LYS A 85 14.75 -28.97 -14.72
CA LYS A 85 14.45 -30.31 -14.23
C LYS A 85 14.25 -31.35 -15.34
N VAL A 86 13.70 -30.91 -16.47
CA VAL A 86 13.42 -31.79 -17.62
C VAL A 86 14.64 -31.91 -18.55
N ALA A 87 15.59 -30.98 -18.47
CA ALA A 87 16.77 -31.00 -19.32
C ALA A 87 17.62 -32.24 -19.03
N MET A 88 17.74 -33.11 -20.04
CA MET A 88 18.63 -34.27 -20.05
C MET A 88 19.83 -33.98 -20.94
N THR A 89 20.91 -34.74 -20.75
CA THR A 89 22.09 -34.67 -21.64
C THR A 89 21.73 -35.18 -23.04
N LEU A 90 22.51 -34.76 -24.04
CA LEU A 90 22.43 -35.32 -25.39
C LEU A 90 22.76 -36.82 -25.39
#